data_AF-A0A821G1W9-F1
#
_entry.id   AF-A0A821G1W9-F1
#
_cell.length_a   1.000
_cell.length_b   1.000
_cell.length_c   1.000
_cell.angle_alpha   90.00
_cell.angle_beta   90.00
_cell.angle_gamma   90.00
#
_symmetry.space_group_name_H-M   'P 1'
#
loop_
_entity.id
_entity.type
_entity.pdbx_description
1 polymer ?
#
loop_
_entity_poly.entity_id
_entity_poly.type
_entity_poly.pdbx_seq_one_letter_code
_entity_poly.pdbx_strand_id
1 'polypeptide(L)'
;MGSTLVETININAKDFTEHFLTCSTCINQFSSDSYDHQPKLLPCSHTVCRQCLERIVDSQPRSDAIKCPICREHILLPRGGVTSFPPSFIVNQLLDLMLRLRRDVIPKCNLHTNEELLFCETCDKIFCQLCDQHQISAEHTIVPFSLAIKRMNEILFFKATKN
;
A
#
# COMPACT_ATOMS: atom_id res chain seq x y z
N MET A 1 -23.05 20.64 28.53
CA MET A 1 -22.37 19.43 28.04
C MET A 1 -21.84 19.75 26.65
N GLY A 2 -20.53 19.98 26.52
CA GLY A 2 -19.92 20.40 25.24
C GLY A 2 -19.83 19.20 24.31
N SER A 3 -20.50 19.26 23.16
CA SER A 3 -20.32 18.29 22.09
C SER A 3 -18.96 18.51 21.45
N THR A 4 -18.02 17.59 21.66
CA THR A 4 -16.75 17.59 20.93
C THR A 4 -17.06 17.24 19.48
N LEU A 5 -16.91 18.21 18.57
CA LEU A 5 -16.94 17.94 17.14
C LEU A 5 -15.72 17.07 16.81
N VAL A 6 -15.95 15.80 16.50
CA VAL A 6 -14.91 14.92 15.97
C VAL A 6 -14.77 15.27 14.49
N GLU A 7 -13.79 16.13 14.18
CA GLU A 7 -13.35 16.31 12.80
C GLU A 7 -12.72 14.99 12.34
N THR A 8 -13.42 14.31 11.43
CA THR A 8 -12.89 13.08 10.83
C THR A 8 -11.90 13.53 9.75
N ILE A 9 -10.60 13.41 10.03
CA ILE A 9 -9.56 13.64 9.02
C ILE A 9 -9.69 12.52 7.99
N ASN A 10 -10.14 12.87 6.78
CA ASN A 10 -10.23 11.93 5.66
C ASN A 10 -8.82 11.70 5.12
N ILE A 11 -8.08 10.77 5.72
CA ILE A 11 -6.73 10.43 5.25
C ILE A 11 -6.86 9.69 3.92
N ASN A 12 -6.39 10.30 2.85
CA ASN A 12 -6.27 9.67 1.55
C ASN A 12 -5.43 8.39 1.66
N ALA A 13 -5.95 7.27 1.16
CA ALA A 13 -5.32 5.96 1.27
C ALA A 13 -3.89 5.92 0.69
N LYS A 14 -3.62 6.73 -0.34
CA LYS A 14 -2.26 6.87 -0.90
C LYS A 14 -1.30 7.51 0.11
N ASP A 15 -1.72 8.65 0.69
CA ASP A 15 -0.90 9.39 1.65
C ASP A 15 -0.68 8.55 2.91
N PHE A 16 -1.70 7.81 3.37
CA PHE A 16 -1.56 6.87 4.48
C PHE A 16 -0.50 5.80 4.19
N THR A 17 -0.54 5.20 3.00
CA THR A 17 0.41 4.16 2.61
C THR A 17 1.85 4.70 2.58
N GLU A 18 2.05 5.88 2.00
CA GLU A 18 3.38 6.51 1.88
C GLU A 18 3.98 6.86 3.24
N HIS A 19 3.18 7.25 4.23
CA HIS A 19 3.68 7.70 5.53
C HIS A 19 3.76 6.58 6.59
N PHE A 20 2.83 5.63 6.58
CA PHE A 20 2.70 4.64 7.66
C PHE A 20 3.11 3.23 7.24
N LEU A 21 3.14 2.94 5.93
CA LEU A 21 3.41 1.61 5.39
C LEU A 21 4.67 1.56 4.53
N THR A 22 5.59 2.51 4.73
CA THR A 22 6.91 2.53 4.09
C THR A 22 8.02 2.37 5.13
N CYS A 23 9.10 1.69 4.73
CA CYS A 23 10.29 1.57 5.55
C CYS A 23 11.06 2.90 5.54
N SER A 24 11.24 3.53 6.69
CA SER A 24 11.95 4.82 6.80
C SER A 24 13.44 4.74 6.40
N THR A 25 14.00 3.53 6.30
CA THR A 25 15.41 3.33 5.95
C THR A 25 15.64 3.25 4.43
N CYS A 26 14.75 2.61 3.68
CA CYS A 26 14.90 2.45 2.22
C CYS A 26 13.79 3.11 1.41
N ILE A 27 12.78 3.68 2.06
CA ILE A 27 11.62 4.38 1.49
C ILE A 27 10.72 3.46 0.64
N ASN A 28 10.97 2.15 0.63
CA ASN A 28 10.11 1.18 -0.04
C ASN A 28 8.92 0.80 0.84
N GLN A 29 7.78 0.51 0.21
CA GLN A 29 6.58 0.03 0.88
C GLN A 29 6.84 -1.33 1.55
N PHE A 30 6.33 -1.50 2.76
CA PHE A 30 6.29 -2.81 3.40
C PHE A 30 5.38 -3.75 2.62
N SER A 31 5.70 -5.03 2.67
CA SER A 31 4.87 -6.08 2.06
C SER A 31 4.91 -7.32 2.94
N SER A 32 3.74 -7.91 3.19
CA SER A 32 3.61 -9.19 3.89
C SER A 32 4.14 -10.37 3.05
N ASP A 33 4.05 -10.22 1.72
CA ASP A 33 4.27 -11.30 0.76
C ASP A 33 5.69 -11.24 0.17
N SER A 34 6.34 -10.07 0.23
CA SER A 34 7.74 -9.90 -0.15
C SER A 34 8.67 -10.35 0.98
N TYR A 35 9.65 -11.18 0.64
CA TYR A 35 10.70 -11.57 1.57
C TYR A 35 11.54 -10.35 2.02
N ASP A 36 11.94 -9.46 1.11
CA ASP A 36 12.85 -8.34 1.38
C ASP A 36 12.20 -7.22 2.21
N HIS A 37 10.98 -6.85 1.85
CA HIS A 37 10.25 -5.74 2.46
C HIS A 37 9.30 -6.16 3.58
N GLN A 38 9.50 -7.36 4.14
CA GLN A 38 8.75 -7.83 5.30
C GLN A 38 9.01 -6.92 6.51
N PRO A 39 7.96 -6.37 7.17
CA PRO A 39 8.11 -5.49 8.32
C PRO A 39 8.50 -6.28 9.58
N LYS A 40 9.67 -5.96 10.16
CA LYS A 40 10.16 -6.57 11.40
C LYS A 40 10.06 -5.58 12.57
N LEU A 41 9.49 -6.03 13.67
CA LEU A 41 9.32 -5.26 14.89
C LEU A 41 10.55 -5.42 15.80
N LEU A 42 11.20 -4.31 16.13
CA LEU A 42 12.30 -4.26 17.08
C LEU A 42 11.76 -4.10 18.51
N PRO A 43 12.53 -4.49 19.54
CA PRO A 43 12.17 -4.28 20.95
C PRO A 43 11.87 -2.82 21.33
N CYS A 44 12.49 -1.86 20.64
CA CYS A 44 12.20 -0.43 20.77
C CYS A 44 10.88 0.00 20.10
N SER A 45 10.03 -0.94 19.72
CA SER A 45 8.73 -0.76 19.03
C SER A 45 8.78 -0.14 17.63
N HIS A 46 9.98 0.09 17.08
CA HIS A 46 10.13 0.54 15.70
C HIS A 46 10.06 -0.63 14.71
N THR A 47 9.47 -0.37 13.55
CA THR A 47 9.38 -1.34 12.46
C THR A 47 10.38 -0.99 11.36
N VAL A 48 11.19 -1.97 10.93
CA VAL A 48 12.17 -1.82 9.84
C VAL A 48 12.05 -3.05 8.93
N CYS A 49 12.26 -2.89 7.62
CA CYS A 49 12.14 -4.03 6.72
C CYS A 49 13.31 -5.01 6.87
N ARG A 50 13.07 -6.30 6.62
CA ARG A 50 14.06 -7.38 6.74
C ARG A 50 15.38 -7.05 6.04
N GLN A 51 15.31 -6.67 4.76
CA GLN A 51 16.51 -6.37 3.97
C GLN A 51 17.34 -5.22 4.56
N CYS A 52 16.69 -4.19 5.12
CA CYS A 52 17.41 -3.08 5.76
C CYS A 52 18.10 -3.52 7.06
N LEU A 53 17.44 -4.35 7.87
CA LEU A 53 18.05 -4.91 9.07
C LEU A 53 19.26 -5.80 8.74
N GLU A 54 19.17 -6.61 7.69
CA GLU A 54 20.30 -7.44 7.24
C GLU A 54 21.50 -6.60 6.84
N ARG A 55 21.30 -5.56 6.02
CA ARG A 55 22.39 -4.63 5.67
C ARG A 55 23.02 -3.96 6.88
N ILE A 56 22.23 -3.63 7.92
CA ILE A 56 22.75 -3.05 9.16
C ILE A 56 23.60 -4.08 9.92
N VAL A 57 23.14 -5.33 10.03
CA VAL A 57 23.91 -6.41 10.67
C VAL A 57 25.20 -6.69 9.90
N ASP A 58 25.14 -6.78 8.57
CA ASP A 58 26.29 -7.04 7.72
C ASP A 58 27.35 -5.93 7.79
N SER A 59 26.94 -4.70 8.08
CA SER A 59 27.86 -3.58 8.33
C SER A 59 28.60 -3.67 9.67
N GLN A 60 28.17 -4.56 10.57
CA GLN A 60 28.72 -4.74 11.93
C GLN A 60 28.95 -6.24 12.24
N PRO A 61 29.79 -6.95 11.47
CA PRO A 61 29.89 -8.41 11.49
C PRO A 61 30.48 -9.03 12.78
N ARG A 62 30.94 -8.21 13.72
CA ARG A 62 31.52 -8.63 15.02
C ARG A 62 30.67 -8.22 16.22
N SER A 63 29.43 -7.78 16.00
CA SER A 63 28.55 -7.29 17.04
C SER A 63 27.33 -8.18 17.19
N ASP A 64 27.04 -8.61 18.42
CA ASP A 64 25.81 -9.32 18.77
C ASP A 64 24.61 -8.35 18.95
N ALA A 65 24.80 -7.08 18.59
CA ALA A 65 23.81 -6.04 18.74
C ALA A 65 23.83 -5.08 17.53
N ILE A 66 22.68 -4.50 17.23
CA ILE A 66 22.53 -3.42 16.24
C ILE A 66 22.01 -2.17 16.92
N LYS A 67 22.18 -1.01 16.28
CA LYS A 67 21.48 0.23 16.66
C LYS A 67 20.25 0.38 15.80
N CYS A 68 19.10 0.67 16.42
CA CYS A 68 17.89 1.00 15.68
C CYS A 68 18.17 2.21 14.76
N PRO A 69 17.86 2.14 13.45
CA PRO A 69 18.12 3.26 12.53
C PRO A 69 17.23 4.49 12.81
N ILE A 70 16.18 4.33 13.62
CA ILE A 70 15.20 5.38 13.92
C ILE A 70 15.52 6.06 15.26
N CYS A 71 15.54 5.30 16.36
CA CYS A 71 15.75 5.85 17.70
C CYS A 71 17.17 5.66 18.27
N ARG A 72 18.05 4.95 17.56
CA ARG A 72 19.43 4.64 17.96
C ARG A 72 19.58 3.75 19.20
N GLU A 73 18.50 3.19 19.73
CA GLU A 73 18.53 2.22 20.82
C GLU A 73 19.33 0.97 20.43
N HIS A 74 20.09 0.42 21.39
CA HIS A 74 20.85 -0.81 21.22
C HIS A 74 19.94 -2.03 21.33
N ILE A 75 19.86 -2.81 20.26
CA ILE A 75 19.03 -3.99 20.14
C ILE A 75 19.92 -5.22 20.05
N LEU A 76 19.78 -6.14 21.00
CA LEU A 76 20.44 -7.45 20.95
C LEU A 76 19.86 -8.27 19.79
N LEU A 77 20.74 -8.91 19.03
CA LEU A 77 20.33 -9.80 17.95
C LEU A 77 19.81 -11.13 18.51
N PRO A 78 18.63 -11.60 18.06
CA PRO A 78 18.16 -12.94 18.40
C PRO A 78 19.08 -14.02 17.82
N ARG A 79 19.05 -15.22 18.41
CA ARG A 79 19.92 -16.35 18.00
C ARG A 79 19.75 -16.79 16.54
N GLY A 80 18.59 -16.54 15.92
CA GLY A 80 18.37 -16.80 14.49
C GLY A 80 18.47 -15.55 13.61
N GLY A 81 19.18 -14.51 14.07
CA GLY A 81 19.45 -13.30 13.30
C GLY A 81 18.20 -12.46 13.00
N VAL A 82 18.25 -11.74 11.88
CA VAL A 82 17.20 -10.77 11.49
C VAL A 82 15.83 -11.44 11.27
N THR A 83 15.82 -12.66 10.72
CA THR A 83 14.57 -13.39 10.43
C THR A 83 13.78 -13.71 11.70
N SER A 84 14.47 -13.80 12.84
CA SER A 84 13.90 -14.12 14.15
C SER A 84 13.27 -12.92 14.86
N PHE A 85 13.41 -11.69 14.34
CA PHE A 85 12.58 -10.59 14.83
C PHE A 85 11.11 -10.86 14.47
N PRO A 86 10.18 -10.60 15.41
CA PRO A 86 8.77 -10.82 15.17
C PRO A 86 8.28 -9.91 14.03
N PRO A 87 7.29 -10.36 13.23
CA PRO A 87 6.65 -9.50 12.26
C PRO A 87 5.90 -8.37 12.97
N SER A 88 5.83 -7.19 12.35
CA SER A 88 5.00 -6.10 12.87
C SER A 88 3.54 -6.37 12.55
N PHE A 89 2.80 -6.90 13.54
CA PHE A 89 1.40 -7.28 13.38
C PHE A 89 0.51 -6.10 12.98
N ILE A 90 0.73 -4.92 13.57
CA ILE A 90 -0.06 -3.72 13.25
C ILE A 90 0.17 -3.26 11.80
N VAL A 91 1.41 -3.27 11.32
CA VAL A 91 1.72 -2.91 9.93
C VAL A 91 1.09 -3.92 8.97
N ASN A 92 1.14 -5.22 9.28
CA ASN A 92 0.50 -6.24 8.46
C ASN A 92 -1.03 -6.11 8.42
N GLN A 93 -1.68 -5.79 9.54
CA GLN A 93 -3.13 -5.52 9.54
C GLN A 93 -3.48 -4.30 8.70
N LEU A 94 -2.69 -3.23 8.81
CA LEU A 94 -2.90 -2.02 8.02
C LEU A 94 -2.67 -2.28 6.52
N LEU A 95 -1.67 -3.09 6.15
CA LEU A 95 -1.46 -3.55 4.78
C LEU A 95 -2.69 -4.30 4.25
N ASP A 96 -3.22 -5.26 5.02
CA ASP A 96 -4.43 -6.01 4.63
C ASP A 96 -5.66 -5.09 4.50
N LEU A 97 -5.85 -4.16 5.43
CA LEU A 97 -6.92 -3.18 5.37
C LEU A 97 -6.81 -2.30 4.12
N MET A 98 -5.62 -1.79 3.81
CA MET A 98 -5.40 -0.97 2.61
C MET A 98 -5.65 -1.78 1.33
N LEU A 99 -5.27 -3.06 1.29
CA LEU A 99 -5.57 -3.95 0.17
C LEU A 99 -7.08 -4.16 0.00
N ARG A 100 -7.83 -4.32 1.09
CA ARG A 100 -9.30 -4.45 1.03
C ARG A 100 -9.96 -3.17 0.54
N LEU A 101 -9.60 -2.01 1.10
CA LEU A 101 -10.12 -0.72 0.65
C LEU A 101 -9.83 -0.49 -0.83
N ARG A 102 -8.63 -0.85 -1.30
CA ARG A 102 -8.29 -0.78 -2.72
C ARG A 102 -9.18 -1.70 -3.56
N ARG A 103 -9.43 -2.93 -3.12
CA ARG A 103 -10.31 -3.89 -3.80
C ARG A 103 -11.76 -3.42 -3.85
N ASP A 104 -12.27 -2.80 -2.78
CA ASP A 104 -13.63 -2.26 -2.73
C ASP A 104 -13.81 -1.06 -3.68
N VAL A 105 -12.74 -0.31 -3.95
CA VAL A 105 -12.74 0.81 -4.90
C VAL A 105 -12.54 0.35 -6.34
N ILE A 106 -11.97 -0.83 -6.60
CA ILE A 106 -11.78 -1.36 -7.95
C ILE A 106 -13.03 -2.14 -8.35
N PRO A 107 -13.84 -1.63 -9.30
CA PRO A 107 -15.07 -2.31 -9.69
C PRO A 107 -14.74 -3.60 -10.45
N LYS A 108 -15.40 -4.68 -10.06
CA LYS A 108 -15.24 -5.99 -10.68
C LYS A 108 -16.42 -6.36 -11.56
N CYS A 109 -16.18 -7.26 -12.50
CA CYS A 109 -17.25 -7.82 -13.30
C CYS A 109 -18.22 -8.64 -12.42
N ASN A 110 -19.52 -8.48 -12.63
CA ASN A 110 -20.56 -9.23 -11.93
C ASN A 110 -20.62 -10.71 -12.33
N LEU A 111 -20.24 -11.03 -13.57
CA LEU A 111 -20.16 -12.42 -14.07
C LEU A 111 -18.81 -13.07 -13.73
N HIS A 112 -17.74 -12.29 -13.70
CA HIS A 112 -16.37 -12.76 -13.47
C HIS A 112 -15.75 -12.02 -12.28
N THR A 113 -16.03 -12.48 -11.05
CA THR A 113 -15.67 -11.78 -9.81
C THR A 113 -14.16 -11.65 -9.53
N ASN A 114 -13.33 -12.31 -10.32
CA ASN A 114 -11.87 -12.18 -10.27
C ASN A 114 -11.33 -11.19 -11.31
N GLU A 115 -12.16 -10.74 -12.25
CA GLU A 115 -11.77 -9.83 -13.31
C GLU A 115 -12.13 -8.39 -12.98
N GLU A 116 -11.15 -7.51 -13.15
CA GLU A 116 -11.34 -6.06 -13.01
C GLU A 116 -12.04 -5.49 -14.26
N LEU A 117 -12.87 -4.46 -14.07
CA LEU A 117 -13.49 -3.77 -15.19
C LEU A 117 -12.51 -2.78 -15.84
N LEU A 118 -12.54 -2.76 -17.16
CA LEU A 118 -11.86 -1.83 -18.05
C LEU A 118 -12.88 -0.91 -18.70
N PHE A 119 -12.43 0.28 -19.10
CA PHE A 119 -13.22 1.24 -19.84
C PHE A 119 -12.46 1.68 -21.09
N CYS A 120 -13.11 1.55 -22.25
CA CYS A 120 -12.61 2.13 -23.49
C CYS A 120 -13.19 3.53 -23.67
N GLU A 121 -12.34 4.57 -23.60
CA GLU A 121 -12.75 5.95 -23.80
C GLU A 121 -13.20 6.21 -25.24
N THR A 122 -12.60 5.53 -26.22
CA THR A 122 -12.95 5.68 -27.64
C THR A 122 -14.34 5.13 -27.98
N CYS A 123 -14.75 4.06 -27.30
CA CYS A 123 -16.03 3.37 -27.57
C CYS A 123 -17.10 3.61 -26.51
N ASP A 124 -16.78 4.35 -25.45
CA ASP A 124 -17.63 4.55 -24.28
C ASP A 124 -18.21 3.23 -23.71
N LYS A 125 -17.35 2.21 -23.61
CA LYS A 125 -17.75 0.85 -23.24
C LYS A 125 -16.98 0.33 -22.04
N ILE A 126 -17.72 -0.23 -21.07
CA ILE A 126 -17.18 -0.94 -19.90
C ILE A 126 -17.22 -2.45 -20.18
N PHE A 127 -16.13 -3.14 -19.91
CA PHE A 127 -16.02 -4.59 -20.12
C PHE A 127 -14.97 -5.21 -19.19
N CYS A 128 -14.99 -6.54 -19.06
CA CYS A 128 -13.81 -7.28 -18.61
C CYS A 128 -13.29 -8.15 -19.75
N GLN A 129 -12.03 -8.57 -19.68
CA GLN A 129 -11.36 -9.31 -20.76
C GLN A 129 -12.04 -10.65 -21.11
N LEU A 130 -12.80 -11.23 -20.17
CA LEU A 130 -13.56 -12.48 -20.38
C LEU A 130 -14.94 -12.25 -20.99
N CYS A 131 -15.60 -11.13 -20.68
CA CYS A 131 -16.90 -10.79 -21.27
C CYS A 131 -16.76 -10.29 -22.71
N ASP A 132 -15.68 -9.59 -23.01
CA ASP A 132 -15.41 -9.01 -24.31
C ASP A 132 -13.89 -8.91 -24.51
N GLN A 133 -13.36 -9.62 -25.52
CA GLN A 133 -11.99 -9.45 -25.96
C GLN A 133 -11.89 -8.20 -26.85
N HIS A 134 -12.24 -7.06 -26.27
CA HIS A 134 -12.16 -5.77 -26.92
C HIS A 134 -10.70 -5.52 -27.33
N GLN A 135 -10.46 -5.31 -28.62
CA GLN A 135 -9.11 -5.27 -29.15
C GLN A 135 -8.33 -4.07 -28.59
N ILE A 136 -7.21 -4.38 -27.94
CA ILE A 136 -6.20 -3.39 -27.58
C ILE A 136 -5.44 -3.07 -28.87
N SER A 137 -5.96 -2.13 -29.65
CA SER A 137 -5.25 -1.55 -30.80
C SER A 137 -4.85 -0.10 -30.49
N ALA A 138 -3.93 0.45 -31.28
CA ALA A 138 -3.49 1.85 -31.12
C ALA A 138 -4.61 2.89 -31.29
N GLU A 139 -5.76 2.49 -31.87
CA GLU A 139 -6.94 3.34 -32.05
C GLU A 139 -7.82 3.42 -30.79
N HIS A 140 -7.64 2.52 -29.83
CA HIS A 140 -8.48 2.45 -28.63
C HIS A 140 -7.72 2.86 -27.37
N THR A 141 -8.24 3.88 -26.67
CA THR A 141 -7.72 4.27 -25.36
C THR A 141 -8.47 3.49 -24.29
N ILE A 142 -7.83 2.43 -23.76
CA ILE A 142 -8.39 1.57 -22.72
C ILE A 142 -7.69 1.87 -21.40
N VAL A 143 -8.49 2.14 -20.37
CA VAL A 143 -8.01 2.41 -19.01
C VAL A 143 -8.73 1.50 -18.00
N PRO A 144 -8.13 1.23 -16.83
CA PRO A 144 -8.86 0.62 -15.72
C PRO A 144 -10.09 1.44 -15.37
N PHE A 145 -11.24 0.79 -15.14
CA PHE A 145 -12.50 1.50 -14.89
C PHE A 145 -12.43 2.35 -13.60
N SER A 146 -11.65 1.92 -12.62
CA SER A 146 -11.35 2.70 -11.41
C SER A 146 -10.72 4.07 -11.71
N LEU A 147 -9.87 4.16 -12.74
CA LEU A 147 -9.28 5.42 -13.19
C LEU A 147 -10.31 6.31 -13.88
N ALA A 148 -11.17 5.73 -14.71
CA ALA A 148 -12.25 6.46 -15.39
C ALA A 148 -13.22 7.10 -14.37
N ILE A 149 -13.62 6.36 -13.33
CA ILE A 149 -14.46 6.88 -12.24
C ILE A 149 -13.77 8.05 -11.55
N LYS A 150 -12.48 7.92 -11.22
CA LYS A 150 -11.72 8.99 -10.55
C LYS A 150 -11.68 10.27 -11.40
N ARG A 151 -11.37 10.15 -12.69
CA ARG A 151 -11.37 11.29 -13.62
C ARG A 151 -12.74 11.96 -13.71
N MET A 152 -13.80 11.15 -13.80
CA MET A 152 -15.17 11.68 -13.89
C MET A 152 -15.58 12.42 -12.61
N ASN A 153 -15.25 11.89 -11.44
CA ASN A 153 -15.50 12.56 -10.16
C ASN A 153 -14.78 13.90 -10.06
N GLU A 154 -13.50 13.97 -10.47
CA GLU A 154 -12.73 15.23 -10.50
C GLU A 154 -13.39 16.27 -11.42
N ILE A 155 -13.87 15.86 -12.61
CA ILE A 155 -14.59 16.74 -13.54
C ILE A 155 -15.89 17.26 -12.92
N LEU A 156 -16.69 16.38 -12.30
CA LEU A 156 -17.95 16.76 -11.65
C LEU A 156 -17.71 17.73 -10.49
N PHE A 157 -16.68 17.48 -9.68
CA PHE A 157 -16.31 18.36 -8.57
C PHE A 157 -15.86 19.74 -9.06
N PHE A 158 -15.05 19.80 -10.12
CA PHE A 158 -14.65 21.07 -10.74
C PHE A 158 -15.86 21.86 -11.26
N LYS A 159 -16.82 21.18 -11.90
CA LYS A 159 -18.07 21.82 -12.38
C LYS A 159 -18.92 22.34 -11.22
N ALA A 160 -18.96 21.63 -10.10
CA ALA A 160 -19.73 22.02 -8.92
C ALA A 160 -19.11 23.19 -8.14
N THR A 161 -17.79 23.37 -8.20
CA THR A 161 -17.06 24.41 -7.45
C THR A 161 -16.84 25.71 -8.23
N LYS A 162 -17.08 25.70 -9.55
CA LYS A 162 -16.96 26.88 -10.43
C LYS A 162 -18.31 27.46 -10.92
N ASN A 163 -19.43 26.92 -10.43
CA ASN A 163 -20.76 27.52 -10.53
C ASN A 163 -21.21 28.00 -9.15
#